data_AF-A0A1G4Y2S0-F1
#
_entry.id   AF-A0A1G4Y2S0-F1
#
_cell.length_a   1.000
_cell.length_b   1.000
_cell.length_c   1.000
_cell.angle_alpha   90.00
_cell.angle_beta   90.00
_cell.angle_gamma   90.00
#
_symmetry.space_group_name_H-M   'P 1'
#
loop_
_entity.id
_entity.type
_entity.pdbx_description
1 polymer ?
#
loop_
_entity_poly.entity_id
_entity_poly.type
_entity_poly.pdbx_seq_one_letter_code
_entity_poly.pdbx_strand_id
1 'polypeptide(L)'
;MSLFKHSLPAILALAFALAAPVAHAADPILLVTSPVALQAAEKSGADFAHWVGGATASKDGIATNQALMGSPSWSSIVDPLRESIAGIQRRDKQAGVGVSRYPHRLFDARWLTSPDVFFELVGVANRMDRRPFQSGACGETRLVYRLAYRTAAMQSRLPMTVNVELRGDAPDADGSCASSARRWQPPQAMAANDDEALGRWLVSADGPLAPQRLAHARIAQITTNLQSVRWPSAVRPDLGGHAEYMLRAFRWNAGTRRFDVGPLENTPDVARLKANAPLRKELQQWLQQPANLRALDEATLQIPEKFLATEAVSVAPRGQERLANRPFAQLFAASEWQAMPDSRTLQSPQAVLRRLDDLSCAGCHQSRAVAGFHLLGVDRRGASRTFTVGNALALPHSPHMQDELARRATYVRAALTTPRPDPFRPLAEPDDVTAMTSSATATVGASCEPSRITRSANPWLDRAEKLPRIACEGTASVCETTSVGFPGGMCSGPCNPLDKNGTCGGIAILSDFNQCLAANKPFGECLARHTRPGNLRSCSAQQPCRDDYICAQAEGQPEGRGACIPPYFLFQMRVDGHS
;
A
#
# COMPACT_ATOMS: atom_id res chain seq x y z
N MET A 1 6.41 54.89 -66.45
CA MET A 1 7.26 54.48 -65.30
C MET A 1 7.13 55.57 -64.25
N SER A 2 6.27 55.32 -63.26
CA SER A 2 5.65 56.34 -62.42
C SER A 2 5.71 55.91 -60.96
N LEU A 3 5.63 56.90 -60.08
CA LEU A 3 5.19 56.87 -58.67
C LEU A 3 6.28 57.02 -57.60
N PHE A 4 6.66 58.27 -57.38
CA PHE A 4 6.56 58.87 -56.04
C PHE A 4 5.14 58.69 -55.48
N LYS A 5 5.00 58.26 -54.22
CA LYS A 5 3.85 58.58 -53.37
C LYS A 5 4.26 58.69 -51.90
N HIS A 6 4.17 59.89 -51.36
CA HIS A 6 3.96 60.15 -49.93
C HIS A 6 2.53 59.80 -49.54
N SER A 7 2.30 59.33 -48.30
CA SER A 7 1.34 59.87 -47.30
C SER A 7 1.13 58.89 -46.11
N LEU A 8 1.26 59.44 -44.89
CA LEU A 8 0.86 58.94 -43.55
C LEU A 8 -0.64 58.51 -43.46
N PRO A 9 -1.22 58.07 -42.30
CA PRO A 9 -0.71 57.39 -41.08
C PRO A 9 -1.63 56.21 -40.60
N ALA A 10 -1.20 55.41 -39.62
CA ALA A 10 -2.12 54.77 -38.66
C ALA A 10 -1.36 54.29 -37.42
N ILE A 11 -1.35 55.14 -36.40
CA ILE A 11 -1.02 54.77 -35.02
C ILE A 11 -2.14 53.85 -34.54
N LEU A 12 -1.90 52.54 -34.51
CA LEU A 12 -2.68 51.63 -33.68
C LEU A 12 -1.88 51.44 -32.39
N ALA A 13 -2.27 52.18 -31.35
CA ALA A 13 -1.76 51.99 -30.01
C ALA A 13 -2.14 50.59 -29.53
N LEU A 14 -1.18 49.66 -29.60
CA LEU A 14 -1.25 48.34 -29.00
C LEU A 14 -1.11 48.51 -27.48
N ALA A 15 -2.23 48.74 -26.80
CA ALA A 15 -2.31 48.57 -25.35
C ALA A 15 -2.30 47.06 -25.04
N PHE A 16 -1.12 46.44 -25.14
CA PHE A 16 -0.90 45.15 -24.47
C PHE A 16 -0.88 45.43 -22.97
N ALA A 17 -2.02 45.27 -22.33
CA ALA A 17 -2.07 45.05 -20.91
C ALA A 17 -1.20 43.82 -20.61
N LEU A 18 -0.03 44.05 -20.01
CA LEU A 18 0.75 43.03 -19.33
C LEU A 18 -0.09 42.50 -18.17
N ALA A 19 -1.01 41.59 -18.46
CA ALA A 19 -1.57 40.71 -17.45
C ALA A 19 -0.39 39.87 -16.95
N ALA A 20 0.16 40.24 -15.79
CA ALA A 20 1.09 39.38 -15.07
C ALA A 20 0.44 37.98 -14.98
N PRO A 21 1.18 36.89 -15.24
CA PRO A 21 0.63 35.56 -15.07
C PRO A 21 0.12 35.46 -13.64
N VAL A 22 -1.18 35.21 -13.47
CA VAL A 22 -1.77 34.95 -12.17
C VAL A 22 -1.12 33.68 -11.65
N ALA A 23 -0.12 33.85 -10.79
CA ALA A 23 0.67 32.76 -10.24
C ALA A 23 -0.27 31.86 -9.42
N HIS A 24 -0.71 30.75 -10.01
CA HIS A 24 -1.52 29.77 -9.30
C HIS A 24 -0.67 29.13 -8.20
N ALA A 25 -1.16 29.15 -6.96
CA ALA A 25 -0.53 28.38 -5.88
C ALA A 25 -0.44 26.91 -6.31
N ALA A 26 0.68 26.26 -6.00
CA ALA A 26 0.87 24.85 -6.33
C ALA A 26 -0.23 23.99 -5.71
N ASP A 27 -0.65 22.91 -6.38
CA ASP A 27 -1.58 21.96 -5.78
C ASP A 27 -0.96 21.33 -4.51
N PRO A 28 -1.74 21.07 -3.45
CA PRO A 28 -1.23 20.40 -2.26
C PRO A 28 -0.66 19.01 -2.59
N ILE A 29 0.55 18.73 -2.11
CA ILE A 29 1.17 17.40 -2.23
C ILE A 29 0.38 16.40 -1.39
N LEU A 30 0.03 15.27 -2.00
CA LEU A 30 -0.70 14.17 -1.36
C LEU A 30 0.22 13.07 -0.85
N LEU A 31 1.33 12.84 -1.56
CA LEU A 31 2.25 11.75 -1.31
C LEU A 31 3.63 12.13 -1.85
N VAL A 32 4.65 12.02 -1.00
CA VAL A 32 6.06 12.12 -1.40
C VAL A 32 6.65 10.72 -1.42
N THR A 33 7.20 10.33 -2.58
CA THR A 33 7.82 9.01 -2.80
C THR A 33 9.21 9.07 -3.43
N SER A 34 9.70 10.27 -3.75
CA SER A 34 11.06 10.42 -4.29
C SER A 34 12.07 9.91 -3.25
N PRO A 35 12.90 8.90 -3.59
CA PRO A 35 13.89 8.40 -2.64
C PRO A 35 14.90 9.47 -2.20
N VAL A 36 15.21 10.43 -3.08
CA VAL A 36 16.12 11.55 -2.79
C VAL A 36 15.48 12.52 -1.78
N ALA A 37 14.23 12.91 -2.00
CA ALA A 37 13.51 13.79 -1.08
C ALA A 37 13.34 13.14 0.31
N LEU A 38 12.97 11.86 0.34
CA LEU A 38 12.78 11.12 1.58
C LEU A 38 14.09 10.96 2.35
N GLN A 39 15.20 10.69 1.68
CA GLN A 39 16.52 10.62 2.33
C GLN A 39 16.96 11.96 2.91
N ALA A 40 16.69 13.08 2.22
CA ALA A 40 16.97 14.41 2.75
C ALA A 40 16.12 14.72 4.00
N ALA A 41 14.85 14.27 4.03
CA ALA A 41 14.00 14.38 5.21
C ALA A 41 14.47 13.49 6.38
N GLU A 42 14.88 12.25 6.11
CA GLU A 42 15.44 11.33 7.13
C GLU A 42 16.65 11.93 7.83
N LYS A 43 17.61 12.47 7.06
CA LYS A 43 18.81 13.14 7.59
C LYS A 43 18.50 14.36 8.46
N SER A 44 17.25 14.83 8.43
CA SER A 44 16.79 16.08 9.04
C SER A 44 15.65 15.87 10.04
N GLY A 45 15.54 14.67 10.64
CA GLY A 45 14.66 14.38 11.77
C GLY A 45 13.41 13.55 11.45
N ALA A 46 13.23 13.12 10.19
CA ALA A 46 12.18 12.18 9.81
C ALA A 46 12.66 10.72 9.74
N ASP A 47 13.80 10.38 10.36
CA ASP A 47 14.31 9.01 10.42
C ASP A 47 13.49 8.13 11.37
N PHE A 48 13.62 6.80 11.24
CA PHE A 48 12.84 5.89 12.08
C PHE A 48 13.28 5.90 13.56
N ALA A 49 14.57 6.14 13.83
CA ALA A 49 15.11 6.14 15.19
C ALA A 49 14.55 7.32 16.01
N HIS A 50 14.17 8.42 15.36
CA HIS A 50 13.44 9.52 15.98
C HIS A 50 12.21 9.03 16.76
N TRP A 51 11.44 8.07 16.23
CA TRP A 51 10.19 7.60 16.84
C TRP A 51 10.38 6.62 17.98
N VAL A 52 11.30 5.68 17.80
CA VAL A 52 11.48 4.58 18.73
C VAL A 52 12.65 4.80 19.70
N GLY A 53 13.39 5.91 19.57
CA GLY A 53 14.50 6.29 20.44
C GLY A 53 15.73 5.38 20.32
N GLY A 54 16.81 5.78 21.00
CA GLY A 54 17.93 4.89 21.34
C GLY A 54 19.16 4.92 20.43
N ALA A 55 19.13 5.55 19.27
CA ALA A 55 20.30 5.67 18.40
C ALA A 55 20.41 7.06 17.77
N THR A 56 21.61 7.64 17.78
CA THR A 56 21.93 8.76 16.89
C THR A 56 21.88 8.23 15.46
N ALA A 57 21.05 8.83 14.60
CA ALA A 57 21.00 8.47 13.19
C ALA A 57 22.42 8.49 12.60
N SER A 58 22.76 7.48 11.80
CA SER A 58 24.04 7.48 11.07
C SER A 58 24.13 8.70 10.13
N LYS A 59 25.30 8.97 9.55
CA LYS A 59 25.46 10.03 8.53
C LYS A 59 24.46 9.91 7.36
N ASP A 60 23.91 8.72 7.14
CA ASP A 60 22.92 8.45 6.08
C ASP A 60 21.47 8.62 6.54
N GLY A 61 21.22 8.98 7.81
CA GLY A 61 19.86 9.15 8.36
C GLY A 61 19.17 7.84 8.74
N ILE A 62 19.92 6.74 8.88
CA ILE A 62 19.36 5.39 9.13
C ILE A 62 20.08 4.72 10.31
N ALA A 63 19.31 4.12 11.22
CA ALA A 63 19.82 3.28 12.31
C ALA A 63 19.55 1.79 12.02
N THR A 64 20.48 0.93 12.40
CA THR A 64 20.30 -0.52 12.29
C THR A 64 19.32 -1.00 13.37
N ASN A 65 18.61 -2.08 13.09
CA ASN A 65 17.68 -2.67 14.03
C ASN A 65 18.37 -3.12 15.33
N GLN A 66 19.62 -3.59 15.24
CA GLN A 66 20.44 -3.85 16.43
C GLN A 66 20.64 -2.58 17.29
N ALA A 67 20.94 -1.43 16.69
CA ALA A 67 21.11 -0.18 17.43
C ALA A 67 19.78 0.27 18.07
N LEU A 68 18.66 0.12 17.37
CA LEU A 68 17.33 0.43 17.89
C LEU A 68 16.93 -0.46 19.09
N MET A 69 17.42 -1.70 19.17
CA MET A 69 17.12 -2.61 20.28
C MET A 69 17.66 -2.13 21.63
N GLY A 70 18.57 -1.14 21.65
CA GLY A 70 18.94 -0.43 22.88
C GLY A 70 17.79 0.39 23.48
N SER A 71 16.71 0.62 22.75
CA SER A 71 15.55 1.40 23.21
C SER A 71 14.41 0.54 23.76
N PRO A 72 13.87 0.87 24.95
CA PRO A 72 12.63 0.30 25.46
C PRO A 72 11.45 0.44 24.49
N SER A 73 11.34 1.55 23.75
CA SER A 73 10.22 1.75 22.83
C SER A 73 10.26 0.78 21.65
N TRP A 74 11.45 0.51 21.09
CA TRP A 74 11.55 -0.46 19.99
C TRP A 74 11.27 -1.88 20.48
N SER A 75 11.84 -2.29 21.62
CA SER A 75 11.58 -3.61 22.21
C SER A 75 10.07 -3.85 22.44
N SER A 76 9.32 -2.85 22.88
CA SER A 76 7.87 -2.97 23.10
C SER A 76 7.03 -3.18 21.82
N ILE A 77 7.57 -2.88 20.63
CA ILE A 77 6.95 -3.22 19.35
C ILE A 77 7.41 -4.60 18.87
N VAL A 78 8.70 -4.90 19.03
CA VAL A 78 9.32 -6.15 18.56
C VAL A 78 8.82 -7.37 19.32
N ASP A 79 8.71 -7.30 20.64
CA ASP A 79 8.39 -8.46 21.47
C ASP A 79 7.02 -9.08 21.12
N PRO A 80 5.93 -8.28 21.00
CA PRO A 80 4.64 -8.84 20.59
C PRO A 80 4.65 -9.43 19.17
N LEU A 81 5.41 -8.85 18.23
CA LEU A 81 5.57 -9.40 16.88
C LEU A 81 6.27 -10.76 16.91
N ARG A 82 7.37 -10.88 17.67
CA ARG A 82 8.12 -12.14 17.84
C ARG A 82 7.24 -13.22 18.45
N GLU A 83 6.44 -12.87 19.46
CA GLU A 83 5.53 -13.81 20.11
C GLU A 83 4.51 -14.38 19.12
N SER A 84 3.89 -13.52 18.30
CA SER A 84 2.89 -13.94 17.31
C SER A 84 3.50 -14.78 16.18
N ILE A 85 4.70 -14.44 15.69
CA ILE A 85 5.43 -15.25 14.70
C ILE A 85 5.76 -16.63 15.28
N ALA A 86 6.27 -16.68 16.51
CA ALA A 86 6.54 -17.96 17.20
C ALA A 86 5.25 -18.76 17.40
N GLY A 87 4.11 -18.08 17.64
CA GLY A 87 2.79 -18.70 17.70
C GLY A 87 2.37 -19.38 16.39
N ILE A 88 2.65 -18.76 15.24
CA ILE A 88 2.42 -19.38 13.92
C ILE A 88 3.23 -20.67 13.79
N GLN A 89 4.54 -20.62 14.06
CA GLN A 89 5.41 -21.79 13.98
C GLN A 89 5.00 -22.93 14.92
N ARG A 90 4.44 -22.60 16.10
CA ARG A 90 3.93 -23.61 17.03
C ARG A 90 2.71 -24.35 16.45
N ARG A 91 1.79 -23.62 15.79
CA ARG A 91 0.55 -24.16 15.21
C ARG A 91 0.76 -24.85 13.86
N ASP A 92 1.76 -24.43 13.11
CA ASP A 92 2.09 -24.99 11.80
C ASP A 92 3.54 -25.48 11.75
N LYS A 93 3.72 -26.80 11.84
CA LYS A 93 5.04 -27.44 11.80
C LYS A 93 5.70 -27.37 10.41
N GLN A 94 4.93 -27.04 9.37
CA GLN A 94 5.47 -26.82 8.03
C GLN A 94 5.99 -25.38 7.86
N ALA A 95 5.69 -24.48 8.80
CA ALA A 95 6.16 -23.12 8.80
C ALA A 95 7.55 -22.97 9.42
N GLY A 96 8.44 -22.25 8.72
CA GLY A 96 9.75 -21.91 9.25
C GLY A 96 10.57 -21.06 8.29
N VAL A 97 11.77 -20.68 8.72
CA VAL A 97 12.69 -19.84 7.96
C VAL A 97 13.53 -20.69 7.00
N GLY A 98 13.59 -20.26 5.74
CA GLY A 98 14.47 -20.82 4.70
C GLY A 98 13.75 -21.66 3.64
N VAL A 99 14.14 -21.44 2.38
CA VAL A 99 13.52 -22.04 1.18
C VAL A 99 13.80 -23.54 0.98
N SER A 100 14.84 -24.09 1.58
CA SER A 100 15.17 -25.51 1.41
C SER A 100 14.38 -26.45 2.35
N ARG A 101 13.92 -25.95 3.50
CA ARG A 101 13.38 -26.80 4.58
C ARG A 101 11.87 -26.72 4.80
N TYR A 102 11.25 -25.56 4.60
CA TYR A 102 9.89 -25.31 5.09
C TYR A 102 8.90 -24.90 4.00
N PRO A 103 7.99 -25.76 3.51
CA PRO A 103 7.09 -25.39 2.41
C PRO A 103 6.24 -24.15 2.70
N HIS A 104 5.96 -23.86 3.97
CA HIS A 104 5.38 -22.59 4.42
C HIS A 104 6.51 -21.68 4.93
N ARG A 105 6.77 -20.59 4.22
CA ARG A 105 7.89 -19.68 4.48
C ARG A 105 7.48 -18.66 5.53
N LEU A 106 8.07 -18.76 6.71
CA LEU A 106 7.80 -17.86 7.83
C LEU A 106 8.76 -16.67 7.80
N PHE A 107 8.27 -15.49 8.18
CA PHE A 107 9.12 -14.33 8.39
C PHE A 107 10.17 -14.59 9.47
N ASP A 108 11.43 -14.22 9.19
CA ASP A 108 12.51 -14.35 10.17
C ASP A 108 12.51 -13.17 11.14
N ALA A 109 11.96 -13.39 12.34
CA ALA A 109 11.87 -12.36 13.37
C ALA A 109 13.24 -11.82 13.83
N ARG A 110 14.36 -12.52 13.53
CA ARG A 110 15.72 -12.05 13.84
C ARG A 110 16.11 -10.80 13.03
N TRP A 111 15.45 -10.54 11.90
CA TRP A 111 15.65 -9.31 11.14
C TRP A 111 15.32 -8.06 11.96
N LEU A 112 14.39 -8.14 12.90
CA LEU A 112 13.99 -7.02 13.77
C LEU A 112 15.07 -6.62 14.80
N THR A 113 16.14 -7.39 14.90
CA THR A 113 17.26 -7.18 15.82
C THR A 113 18.63 -7.24 15.14
N SER A 114 18.66 -7.32 13.80
CA SER A 114 19.88 -7.57 13.03
C SER A 114 20.74 -6.30 12.82
N PRO A 115 22.09 -6.41 12.76
CA PRO A 115 22.97 -5.32 12.34
C PRO A 115 22.83 -4.95 10.86
N ASP A 116 22.41 -5.88 10.01
CA ASP A 116 22.36 -5.69 8.55
C ASP A 116 21.01 -5.15 8.06
N VAL A 117 20.07 -4.94 8.98
CA VAL A 117 18.67 -4.61 8.69
C VAL A 117 18.31 -3.29 9.33
N PHE A 118 17.50 -2.49 8.64
CA PHE A 118 17.07 -1.17 9.05
C PHE A 118 15.68 -0.84 8.48
N PHE A 119 15.09 0.24 8.96
CA PHE A 119 13.89 0.83 8.37
C PHE A 119 14.26 2.08 7.57
N GLU A 120 13.84 2.15 6.32
CA GLU A 120 13.97 3.35 5.49
C GLU A 120 12.59 3.96 5.20
N LEU A 121 12.52 5.29 5.16
CA LEU A 121 11.34 6.03 4.76
C LEU A 121 11.09 5.81 3.26
N VAL A 122 9.92 5.27 2.94
CA VAL A 122 9.47 4.97 1.57
C VAL A 122 8.30 5.83 1.12
N GLY A 123 7.71 6.60 2.04
CA GLY A 123 6.92 7.76 1.67
C GLY A 123 6.31 8.53 2.83
N VAL A 124 5.84 9.73 2.49
CA VAL A 124 5.15 10.64 3.40
C VAL A 124 3.80 10.96 2.77
N ALA A 125 2.71 10.57 3.44
CA ALA A 125 1.35 10.75 2.94
C ALA A 125 0.60 11.85 3.72
N ASN A 126 0.07 12.81 2.99
CA ASN A 126 -0.93 13.75 3.47
C ASN A 126 -2.27 13.01 3.59
N ARG A 127 -2.77 12.90 4.83
CA ARG A 127 -4.00 12.19 5.17
C ARG A 127 -5.00 13.13 5.84
N MET A 128 -5.14 14.35 5.33
CA MET A 128 -6.19 15.27 5.77
C MET A 128 -7.62 14.68 5.61
N ASP A 129 -7.80 13.72 4.69
CA ASP A 129 -9.03 12.93 4.51
C ASP A 129 -9.40 12.11 5.76
N ARG A 130 -8.47 11.93 6.69
CA ARG A 130 -8.66 11.23 7.96
C ARG A 130 -9.20 12.10 9.09
N ARG A 131 -9.55 13.37 8.82
CA ARG A 131 -10.15 14.28 9.79
C ARG A 131 -11.29 13.66 10.61
N PRO A 132 -12.22 12.86 10.05
CA PRO A 132 -13.28 12.24 10.85
C PRO A 132 -12.77 11.35 11.99
N PHE A 133 -11.58 10.74 11.83
CA PHE A 133 -10.93 9.85 12.81
C PHE A 133 -10.04 10.61 13.79
N GLN A 134 -9.86 11.92 13.61
CA GLN A 134 -8.95 12.74 14.39
C GLN A 134 -9.71 13.91 15.02
N SER A 135 -10.52 13.61 16.04
CA SER A 135 -11.34 14.60 16.75
C SER A 135 -10.49 15.80 17.19
N GLY A 136 -10.77 17.01 16.68
CA GLY A 136 -10.03 18.23 17.00
C GLY A 136 -8.71 18.43 16.25
N ALA A 137 -8.50 17.74 15.12
CA ALA A 137 -7.34 17.95 14.24
C ALA A 137 -7.72 17.90 12.76
N CYS A 138 -6.89 18.48 11.92
CA CYS A 138 -7.01 18.51 10.46
C CYS A 138 -6.47 17.23 9.82
N GLY A 139 -7.00 16.09 10.23
CA GLY A 139 -6.62 14.75 9.75
C GLY A 139 -5.24 14.31 10.23
N GLU A 140 -4.51 13.61 9.37
CA GLU A 140 -3.27 12.93 9.71
C GLU A 140 -2.13 13.25 8.74
N THR A 141 -0.90 13.02 9.19
CA THR A 141 0.27 12.83 8.34
C THR A 141 0.83 11.44 8.62
N ARG A 142 1.15 10.65 7.58
CA ARG A 142 1.71 9.31 7.76
C ARG A 142 3.11 9.24 7.18
N LEU A 143 4.06 8.82 8.00
CA LEU A 143 5.40 8.44 7.55
C LEU A 143 5.44 6.92 7.45
N VAL A 144 5.75 6.42 6.26
CA VAL A 144 5.73 4.98 5.96
C VAL A 144 7.16 4.51 5.80
N TYR A 145 7.57 3.63 6.70
CA TYR A 145 8.88 3.01 6.69
C TYR A 145 8.77 1.58 6.19
N ARG A 146 9.77 1.13 5.44
CA ARG A 146 9.88 -0.26 4.98
C ARG A 146 11.14 -0.89 5.53
N LEU A 147 11.00 -2.12 6.01
CA LEU A 147 12.14 -2.91 6.43
C LEU A 147 13.02 -3.21 5.22
N ALA A 148 14.31 -2.98 5.36
CA ALA A 148 15.30 -3.21 4.32
C ALA A 148 16.56 -3.79 4.95
N TYR A 149 17.36 -4.46 4.13
CA TYR A 149 18.62 -5.02 4.56
C TYR A 149 19.72 -4.70 3.55
N ARG A 150 20.96 -4.62 4.05
CA ARG A 150 22.16 -4.40 3.25
C ARG A 150 23.29 -5.24 3.81
N THR A 151 23.87 -6.07 2.95
CA THR A 151 25.07 -6.86 3.21
C THR A 151 26.15 -6.51 2.17
N ALA A 152 27.34 -7.09 2.30
CA ALA A 152 28.37 -6.95 1.27
C ALA A 152 27.91 -7.42 -0.12
N ALA A 153 27.02 -8.42 -0.16
CA ALA A 153 26.58 -9.11 -1.38
C ALA A 153 25.26 -8.56 -1.96
N MET A 154 24.36 -7.99 -1.14
CA MET A 154 23.01 -7.65 -1.57
C MET A 154 22.37 -6.54 -0.74
N GLN A 155 21.52 -5.73 -1.38
CA GLN A 155 20.56 -4.86 -0.71
C GLN A 155 19.16 -5.12 -1.27
N SER A 156 18.18 -5.28 -0.40
CA SER A 156 16.77 -5.34 -0.80
C SER A 156 15.85 -4.92 0.34
N ARG A 157 14.56 -4.91 0.07
CA ARG A 157 13.50 -4.67 1.06
C ARG A 157 12.89 -5.99 1.50
N LEU A 158 12.32 -5.97 2.68
CA LEU A 158 11.57 -7.07 3.26
C LEU A 158 10.08 -6.69 3.29
N PRO A 159 9.17 -7.68 3.31
CA PRO A 159 7.73 -7.46 3.25
C PRO A 159 7.16 -7.08 4.64
N MET A 160 7.73 -6.02 5.22
CA MET A 160 7.26 -5.40 6.44
C MET A 160 7.27 -3.88 6.29
N THR A 161 6.17 -3.25 6.67
CA THR A 161 6.07 -1.79 6.77
C THR A 161 5.62 -1.37 8.16
N VAL A 162 6.08 -0.18 8.56
CA VAL A 162 5.67 0.51 9.77
C VAL A 162 5.15 1.88 9.36
N ASN A 163 3.92 2.20 9.73
CA ASN A 163 3.38 3.56 9.58
C ASN A 163 3.45 4.26 10.93
N VAL A 164 4.04 5.45 10.95
CA VAL A 164 3.90 6.39 12.05
C VAL A 164 2.78 7.35 11.67
N GLU A 165 1.67 7.27 12.39
CA GLU A 165 0.47 8.06 12.14
C GLU A 165 0.48 9.27 13.08
N LEU A 166 0.71 10.44 12.51
CA LEU A 166 0.79 11.70 13.24
C LEU A 166 -0.51 12.45 13.11
N ARG A 167 -1.00 12.94 14.24
CA ARG A 167 -2.13 13.82 14.33
C ARG A 167 -1.80 15.19 13.70
N GLY A 168 -2.66 15.63 12.80
CA GLY A 168 -2.54 16.92 12.11
C GLY A 168 -2.65 18.12 13.06
N ASP A 169 -2.48 19.32 12.50
CA ASP A 169 -2.66 20.57 13.25
C ASP A 169 -4.12 20.75 13.70
N ALA A 170 -4.34 21.60 14.70
CA ALA A 170 -5.68 21.98 15.10
C ALA A 170 -6.40 22.72 13.94
N PRO A 171 -7.74 22.66 13.89
CA PRO A 171 -8.52 23.48 12.97
C PRO A 171 -8.21 24.98 13.12
N ASP A 172 -8.42 25.72 12.04
CA ASP A 172 -8.39 27.18 12.04
C ASP A 172 -9.50 27.74 12.95
N ALA A 173 -9.44 29.04 13.28
CA ALA A 173 -10.40 29.66 14.20
C ALA A 173 -11.87 29.58 13.72
N ASP A 174 -12.07 29.50 12.41
CA ASP A 174 -13.37 29.28 11.76
C ASP A 174 -13.80 27.80 11.68
N GLY A 175 -13.00 26.90 12.26
CA GLY A 175 -13.18 25.46 12.21
C GLY A 175 -12.79 24.82 10.88
N SER A 176 -12.21 25.56 9.93
CA SER A 176 -11.68 25.02 8.68
C SER A 176 -10.30 24.36 8.87
N CYS A 177 -9.76 23.81 7.78
CA CYS A 177 -8.41 23.23 7.75
C CYS A 177 -7.58 23.84 6.62
N ALA A 178 -7.88 25.09 6.25
CA ALA A 178 -7.32 25.72 5.08
C ALA A 178 -5.83 26.03 5.27
N SER A 179 -5.40 26.42 6.48
CA SER A 179 -3.97 26.61 6.80
C SER A 179 -3.19 25.30 6.71
N SER A 180 -3.78 24.20 7.17
CA SER A 180 -3.20 22.87 7.08
C SER A 180 -3.07 22.41 5.62
N ALA A 181 -4.09 22.65 4.80
CA ALA A 181 -4.04 22.34 3.36
C ALA A 181 -2.97 23.15 2.63
N ARG A 182 -2.88 24.46 2.89
CA ARG A 182 -1.86 25.34 2.29
C ARG A 182 -0.43 24.93 2.64
N ARG A 183 -0.22 24.35 3.83
CA ARG A 183 1.10 23.87 4.26
C ARG A 183 1.67 22.75 3.39
N TRP A 184 0.80 22.00 2.71
CA TRP A 184 1.20 20.96 1.77
C TRP A 184 1.45 21.51 0.36
N GLN A 185 1.29 22.81 0.12
CA GLN A 185 1.62 23.43 -1.16
C GLN A 185 3.11 23.85 -1.15
N PRO A 186 3.96 23.25 -1.99
CA PRO A 186 5.36 23.63 -2.06
C PRO A 186 5.48 25.09 -2.57
N PRO A 187 6.51 25.85 -2.12
CA PRO A 187 6.79 27.18 -2.64
C PRO A 187 6.97 27.19 -4.17
N GLN A 188 6.37 28.16 -4.85
CA GLN A 188 6.44 28.28 -6.33
C GLN A 188 7.86 28.39 -6.88
N ALA A 189 8.81 28.91 -6.08
CA ALA A 189 10.21 29.06 -6.47
C ALA A 189 11.00 27.73 -6.45
N MET A 190 10.41 26.62 -5.98
CA MET A 190 11.04 25.32 -6.10
C MET A 190 10.98 24.84 -7.55
N ALA A 191 12.14 24.61 -8.16
CA ALA A 191 12.22 23.99 -9.47
C ALA A 191 11.48 22.65 -9.42
N ALA A 192 10.60 22.39 -10.40
CA ALA A 192 9.69 21.24 -10.43
C ALA A 192 10.36 19.85 -10.40
N ASN A 193 11.69 19.77 -10.32
CA ASN A 193 12.49 18.54 -10.34
C ASN A 193 13.65 18.55 -9.33
N ASP A 194 13.64 19.43 -8.31
CA ASP A 194 14.65 19.40 -7.24
C ASP A 194 14.12 18.63 -6.02
N ASP A 195 14.25 17.31 -6.09
CA ASP A 195 13.81 16.40 -5.03
C ASP A 195 14.55 16.62 -3.71
N GLU A 196 15.82 17.03 -3.74
CA GLU A 196 16.57 17.28 -2.51
C GLU A 196 16.05 18.55 -1.81
N ALA A 197 15.77 19.61 -2.58
CA ALA A 197 15.10 20.80 -2.05
C ALA A 197 13.70 20.48 -1.51
N LEU A 198 12.95 19.59 -2.16
CA LEU A 198 11.66 19.10 -1.64
C LEU A 198 11.84 18.44 -0.27
N GLY A 199 12.81 17.54 -0.12
CA GLY A 199 13.12 16.91 1.14
C GLY A 199 13.47 17.88 2.26
N ARG A 200 14.29 18.90 1.97
CA ARG A 200 14.64 19.96 2.93
C ARG A 200 13.44 20.85 3.29
N TRP A 201 12.59 21.17 2.32
CA TRP A 201 11.38 21.95 2.57
C TRP A 201 10.40 21.22 3.49
N LEU A 202 10.22 19.90 3.30
CA LEU A 202 9.26 19.12 4.11
C LEU A 202 9.48 19.32 5.61
N VAL A 203 10.73 19.28 6.05
CA VAL A 203 11.15 19.37 7.46
C VAL A 203 11.47 20.80 7.92
N SER A 204 11.38 21.79 7.04
CA SER A 204 11.60 23.20 7.37
C SER A 204 10.52 23.73 8.33
N ALA A 205 10.73 24.91 8.92
CA ALA A 205 9.75 25.53 9.83
C ALA A 205 8.36 25.73 9.19
N ASP A 206 8.34 26.02 7.88
CA ASP A 206 7.12 26.21 7.10
C ASP A 206 6.54 24.90 6.57
N GLY A 207 7.35 23.84 6.51
CA GLY A 207 6.99 22.55 5.95
C GLY A 207 5.96 21.75 6.75
N PRO A 208 5.33 20.76 6.11
CA PRO A 208 4.35 19.87 6.76
C PRO A 208 4.98 18.94 7.81
N LEU A 209 6.29 18.73 7.79
CA LEU A 209 7.06 17.94 8.75
C LEU A 209 7.99 18.79 9.63
N ALA A 210 7.66 20.06 9.86
CA ALA A 210 8.40 20.91 10.78
C ALA A 210 8.59 20.21 12.16
N PRO A 211 9.67 20.47 12.92
CA PRO A 211 10.00 19.72 14.13
C PRO A 211 8.87 19.56 15.15
N GLN A 212 8.04 20.61 15.34
CA GLN A 212 6.86 20.59 16.21
C GLN A 212 5.73 19.64 15.74
N ARG A 213 5.70 19.31 14.44
CA ARG A 213 4.78 18.33 13.84
C ARG A 213 5.31 16.90 13.93
N LEU A 214 6.63 16.74 14.10
CA LEU A 214 7.28 15.45 14.35
C LEU A 214 7.40 15.12 15.85
N ALA A 215 6.79 15.91 16.74
CA ALA A 215 6.83 15.64 18.17
C ALA A 215 6.12 14.31 18.52
N HIS A 216 6.67 13.53 19.47
CA HIS A 216 6.09 12.27 19.93
C HIS A 216 4.65 12.41 20.45
N ALA A 217 4.32 13.56 21.05
CA ALA A 217 2.98 13.86 21.53
C ALA A 217 1.92 13.89 20.40
N ARG A 218 2.33 13.95 19.13
CA ARG A 218 1.43 13.87 17.98
C ARG A 218 1.25 12.46 17.45
N ILE A 219 1.96 11.46 17.95
CA ILE A 219 1.76 10.07 17.53
C ILE A 219 0.34 9.65 17.93
N ALA A 220 -0.53 9.50 16.94
CA ALA A 220 -1.84 8.90 17.13
C ALA A 220 -1.68 7.38 17.31
N GLN A 221 -0.88 6.77 16.44
CA GLN A 221 -0.57 5.35 16.50
C GLN A 221 0.66 5.01 15.67
N ILE A 222 1.29 3.88 15.99
CA ILE A 222 2.17 3.16 15.07
C ILE A 222 1.44 1.90 14.61
N THR A 223 1.36 1.68 13.30
CA THR A 223 0.76 0.45 12.73
C THR A 223 1.80 -0.35 11.97
N THR A 224 1.77 -1.67 12.12
CA THR A 224 2.68 -2.58 11.41
C THR A 224 1.89 -3.46 10.46
N ASN A 225 2.43 -3.65 9.27
CA ASN A 225 1.99 -4.67 8.33
C ASN A 225 3.19 -5.57 8.03
N LEU A 226 3.08 -6.84 8.40
CA LEU A 226 4.12 -7.83 8.26
C LEU A 226 3.57 -9.03 7.50
N GLN A 227 4.13 -9.35 6.34
CA GLN A 227 3.89 -10.67 5.77
C GLN A 227 4.49 -11.70 6.73
N SER A 228 3.64 -12.46 7.41
CA SER A 228 4.05 -13.37 8.48
C SER A 228 4.37 -14.76 7.94
N VAL A 229 3.59 -15.24 6.96
CA VAL A 229 3.83 -16.51 6.28
C VAL A 229 3.50 -16.42 4.79
N ARG A 230 4.18 -17.23 3.98
CA ARG A 230 3.91 -17.39 2.54
C ARG A 230 4.04 -18.84 2.11
N TRP A 231 3.07 -19.33 1.36
CA TRP A 231 3.10 -20.63 0.69
C TRP A 231 3.24 -20.33 -0.81
N PRO A 232 4.31 -20.80 -1.47
CA PRO A 232 4.52 -20.54 -2.89
C PRO A 232 3.45 -21.23 -3.74
N SER A 233 3.29 -20.80 -5.00
CA SER A 233 2.37 -21.45 -5.96
C SER A 233 2.67 -22.94 -6.16
N ALA A 234 3.92 -23.38 -6.03
CA ALA A 234 4.27 -24.81 -6.04
C ALA A 234 3.64 -25.61 -4.89
N VAL A 235 3.28 -24.96 -3.77
CA VAL A 235 2.58 -25.56 -2.62
C VAL A 235 1.08 -25.27 -2.68
N ARG A 236 0.67 -24.12 -3.23
CA ARG A 236 -0.73 -23.70 -3.40
C ARG A 236 -1.06 -23.29 -4.85
N PRO A 237 -1.07 -24.25 -5.78
CA PRO A 237 -1.22 -23.95 -7.21
C PRO A 237 -2.63 -23.50 -7.59
N ASP A 238 -3.65 -23.89 -6.82
CA ASP A 238 -5.04 -23.52 -7.07
C ASP A 238 -5.28 -22.01 -6.88
N LEU A 239 -4.59 -21.40 -5.90
CA LEU A 239 -4.68 -19.97 -5.62
C LEU A 239 -3.50 -19.16 -6.16
N GLY A 240 -2.47 -19.83 -6.71
CA GLY A 240 -1.23 -19.19 -7.16
C GLY A 240 -0.32 -18.73 -6.01
N GLY A 241 -0.54 -19.31 -4.83
CA GLY A 241 0.13 -18.99 -3.58
C GLY A 241 -0.86 -18.72 -2.44
N HIS A 242 -0.32 -18.57 -1.24
CA HIS A 242 -1.05 -18.10 -0.07
C HIS A 242 -0.10 -17.21 0.74
N ALA A 243 -0.56 -16.05 1.18
CA ALA A 243 0.23 -15.15 2.02
C ALA A 243 -0.64 -14.61 3.14
N GLU A 244 -0.06 -14.48 4.31
CA GLU A 244 -0.71 -13.91 5.48
C GLU A 244 0.03 -12.68 5.94
N TYR A 245 -0.72 -11.65 6.29
CA TYR A 245 -0.23 -10.35 6.71
C TYR A 245 -0.76 -10.07 8.11
N MET A 246 0.16 -10.07 9.07
CA MET A 246 -0.10 -9.72 10.45
C MET A 246 -0.15 -8.20 10.56
N LEU A 247 -1.30 -7.71 11.02
CA LEU A 247 -1.58 -6.30 11.25
C LEU A 247 -1.60 -6.05 12.76
N ARG A 248 -0.86 -5.04 13.23
CA ARG A 248 -0.87 -4.62 14.64
C ARG A 248 -0.85 -3.10 14.77
N ALA A 249 -1.28 -2.65 15.93
CA ALA A 249 -1.39 -1.26 16.34
C ALA A 249 -0.68 -1.06 17.67
N PHE A 250 -0.05 0.10 17.83
CA PHE A 250 0.72 0.46 19.01
C PHE A 250 0.53 1.92 19.37
N ARG A 251 0.30 2.22 20.65
CA ARG A 251 0.06 3.58 21.16
C ARG A 251 1.23 4.04 22.01
N TRP A 252 1.64 5.29 21.82
CA TRP A 252 2.70 5.86 22.62
C TRP A 252 2.24 6.07 24.07
N ASN A 253 2.99 5.51 25.02
CA ASN A 253 2.82 5.74 26.45
C ASN A 253 3.95 6.65 26.95
N ALA A 254 3.62 7.93 27.14
CA ALA A 254 4.58 8.93 27.58
C ALA A 254 5.13 8.66 28.98
N GLY A 255 4.34 8.02 29.86
CA GLY A 255 4.75 7.72 31.25
C GLY A 255 5.81 6.62 31.32
N THR A 256 5.68 5.57 30.50
CA THR A 256 6.64 4.46 30.45
C THR A 256 7.71 4.65 29.37
N ARG A 257 7.53 5.64 28.48
CA ARG A 257 8.33 5.85 27.27
C ARG A 257 8.41 4.58 26.42
N ARG A 258 7.30 3.86 26.30
CA ARG A 258 7.14 2.63 25.53
C ARG A 258 5.90 2.71 24.65
N PHE A 259 5.76 1.73 23.77
CA PHE A 259 4.56 1.53 22.98
C PHE A 259 3.71 0.41 23.57
N ASP A 260 2.47 0.73 23.93
CA ASP A 260 1.49 -0.27 24.38
C ASP A 260 0.75 -0.83 23.17
N VAL A 261 0.41 -2.13 23.20
CA VAL A 261 -0.41 -2.75 22.15
C VAL A 261 -1.79 -2.07 22.13
N GLY A 262 -2.18 -1.56 20.97
CA GLY A 262 -3.44 -0.85 20.75
C GLY A 262 -4.44 -1.65 19.91
N PRO A 263 -5.72 -1.24 19.91
CA PRO A 263 -6.73 -1.81 19.03
C PRO A 263 -6.50 -1.40 17.56
N LEU A 264 -6.87 -2.30 16.65
CA LEU A 264 -6.91 -2.04 15.21
C LEU A 264 -8.22 -1.35 14.85
N GLU A 265 -8.12 -0.25 14.12
CA GLU A 265 -9.27 0.54 13.69
C GLU A 265 -10.35 -0.32 13.04
N ASN A 266 -11.58 -0.21 13.54
CA ASN A 266 -12.78 -0.88 13.03
C ASN A 266 -12.64 -2.38 12.75
N THR A 267 -11.69 -3.05 13.41
CA THR A 267 -11.39 -4.47 13.21
C THR A 267 -11.90 -5.27 14.39
N PRO A 268 -13.02 -6.00 14.26
CA PRO A 268 -13.63 -6.66 15.39
C PRO A 268 -12.80 -7.87 15.83
N ASP A 269 -12.75 -8.11 17.13
CA ASP A 269 -12.17 -9.33 17.69
C ASP A 269 -13.13 -10.50 17.47
N VAL A 270 -13.00 -11.16 16.32
CA VAL A 270 -13.89 -12.23 15.87
C VAL A 270 -13.93 -13.37 16.90
N ALA A 271 -12.79 -13.74 17.49
CA ALA A 271 -12.72 -14.84 18.45
C ALA A 271 -13.46 -14.48 19.75
N ARG A 272 -13.17 -13.31 20.32
CA ARG A 272 -13.84 -12.84 21.54
C ARG A 272 -15.35 -12.66 21.34
N LEU A 273 -15.77 -12.09 20.21
CA LEU A 273 -17.17 -11.84 19.91
C LEU A 273 -17.95 -13.14 19.61
N LYS A 274 -17.32 -14.15 19.02
CA LYS A 274 -17.93 -15.49 18.90
C LYS A 274 -18.10 -16.16 20.26
N ALA A 275 -17.15 -15.98 21.17
CA ALA A 275 -17.18 -16.57 22.51
C ALA A 275 -18.12 -15.82 23.48
N ASN A 276 -18.47 -14.56 23.21
CA ASN A 276 -19.28 -13.71 24.09
C ASN A 276 -20.52 -13.18 23.36
N ALA A 277 -21.62 -13.95 23.43
CA ALA A 277 -22.87 -13.59 22.77
C ALA A 277 -23.47 -12.25 23.24
N PRO A 278 -23.49 -11.90 24.55
CA PRO A 278 -23.90 -10.56 25.00
C PRO A 278 -23.10 -9.43 24.36
N LEU A 279 -21.76 -9.53 24.33
CA LEU A 279 -20.89 -8.51 23.74
C LEU A 279 -21.11 -8.38 22.23
N ARG A 280 -21.29 -9.50 21.52
CA ARG A 280 -21.63 -9.50 20.09
C ARG A 280 -22.97 -8.83 19.81
N LYS A 281 -23.99 -9.11 20.63
CA LYS A 281 -25.31 -8.47 20.53
C LYS A 281 -25.20 -6.96 20.81
N GLU A 282 -24.38 -6.56 21.77
CA GLU A 282 -24.12 -5.14 22.03
C GLU A 282 -23.50 -4.44 20.82
N LEU A 283 -22.49 -5.04 20.18
CA LEU A 283 -21.90 -4.51 18.95
C LEU A 283 -22.95 -4.38 17.85
N GLN A 284 -23.76 -5.40 17.63
CA GLN A 284 -24.83 -5.39 16.63
C GLN A 284 -25.82 -4.24 16.85
N GLN A 285 -26.33 -4.11 18.08
CA GLN A 285 -27.28 -3.06 18.43
C GLN A 285 -26.67 -1.67 18.27
N TRP A 286 -25.40 -1.50 18.64
CA TRP A 286 -24.68 -0.26 18.43
C TRP A 286 -24.54 0.05 16.94
N LEU A 287 -24.11 -0.91 16.12
CA LEU A 287 -23.96 -0.73 14.66
C LEU A 287 -25.27 -0.36 13.96
N GLN A 288 -26.40 -0.90 14.43
CA GLN A 288 -27.74 -0.63 13.87
C GLN A 288 -28.30 0.76 14.23
N GLN A 289 -27.64 1.53 15.09
CA GLN A 289 -28.09 2.89 15.39
C GLN A 289 -28.04 3.77 14.13
N PRO A 290 -29.05 4.62 13.86
CA PRO A 290 -29.11 5.41 12.63
C PRO A 290 -27.87 6.28 12.37
N ALA A 291 -27.27 6.87 13.42
CA ALA A 291 -26.06 7.66 13.29
C ALA A 291 -24.84 6.83 12.88
N ASN A 292 -24.73 5.59 13.37
CA ASN A 292 -23.62 4.69 13.05
C ASN A 292 -23.77 4.12 11.64
N LEU A 293 -24.98 3.80 11.21
CA LEU A 293 -25.18 3.38 9.82
C LEU A 293 -24.93 4.53 8.83
N ARG A 294 -25.25 5.78 9.19
CA ARG A 294 -24.84 6.95 8.38
C ARG A 294 -23.33 7.10 8.31
N ALA A 295 -22.63 7.01 9.45
CA ALA A 295 -21.17 7.05 9.47
C ALA A 295 -20.53 5.86 8.71
N LEU A 296 -21.19 4.70 8.70
CA LEU A 296 -20.78 3.54 7.90
C LEU A 296 -20.88 3.83 6.39
N ASP A 297 -22.00 4.41 5.95
CA ASP A 297 -22.20 4.81 4.55
C ASP A 297 -21.14 5.82 4.10
N GLU A 298 -20.82 6.79 4.96
CA GLU A 298 -19.80 7.82 4.71
C GLU A 298 -18.34 7.30 4.82
N ALA A 299 -18.12 6.08 5.31
CA ALA A 299 -16.79 5.53 5.67
C ALA A 299 -16.08 6.31 6.79
N THR A 300 -16.84 6.84 7.75
CA THR A 300 -16.36 7.62 8.90
C THR A 300 -16.65 6.95 10.25
N LEU A 301 -17.26 5.75 10.24
CA LEU A 301 -17.58 4.98 11.45
C LEU A 301 -16.35 4.75 12.33
N GLN A 302 -16.52 4.85 13.64
CA GLN A 302 -15.50 4.53 14.65
C GLN A 302 -16.08 3.61 15.72
N ILE A 303 -15.73 2.33 15.63
CA ILE A 303 -16.24 1.28 16.53
C ILE A 303 -15.56 1.39 17.90
N PRO A 304 -16.31 1.26 19.02
CA PRO A 304 -15.73 1.29 20.37
C PRO A 304 -14.66 0.21 20.60
N GLU A 305 -13.56 0.59 21.25
CA GLU A 305 -12.36 -0.25 21.42
C GLU A 305 -12.61 -1.60 22.08
N LYS A 306 -13.61 -1.69 22.97
CA LYS A 306 -13.97 -2.94 23.66
C LYS A 306 -14.42 -4.06 22.72
N PHE A 307 -14.73 -3.75 21.45
CA PHE A 307 -15.07 -4.73 20.43
C PHE A 307 -13.89 -5.10 19.54
N LEU A 308 -12.81 -4.31 19.56
CA LEU A 308 -11.73 -4.38 18.58
C LEU A 308 -10.63 -5.36 18.97
N ALA A 309 -10.02 -5.95 17.96
CA ALA A 309 -8.85 -6.80 18.08
C ALA A 309 -7.57 -5.96 18.16
N THR A 310 -6.54 -6.48 18.81
CA THR A 310 -5.20 -5.88 18.83
C THR A 310 -4.24 -6.47 17.80
N GLU A 311 -4.64 -7.59 17.20
CA GLU A 311 -3.95 -8.28 16.11
C GLU A 311 -5.00 -8.82 15.13
N ALA A 312 -4.73 -8.69 13.85
CA ALA A 312 -5.53 -9.30 12.80
C ALA A 312 -4.62 -9.90 11.73
N VAL A 313 -5.15 -10.90 11.02
CA VAL A 313 -4.50 -11.49 9.86
C VAL A 313 -5.32 -11.19 8.62
N SER A 314 -4.66 -10.65 7.62
CA SER A 314 -5.19 -10.49 6.28
C SER A 314 -4.56 -11.51 5.34
N VAL A 315 -5.33 -12.11 4.42
CA VAL A 315 -4.88 -13.19 3.53
C VAL A 315 -4.90 -12.78 2.06
N ALA A 316 -3.89 -13.20 1.30
CA ALA A 316 -3.78 -12.99 -0.15
C ALA A 316 -3.39 -14.31 -0.84
N PRO A 317 -3.61 -14.45 -2.17
CA PRO A 317 -4.35 -13.55 -3.03
C PRO A 317 -5.88 -13.67 -2.83
N ARG A 318 -6.64 -12.93 -3.65
CA ARG A 318 -8.12 -12.95 -3.74
C ARG A 318 -8.85 -12.25 -2.58
N GLY A 319 -8.25 -11.18 -2.05
CA GLY A 319 -8.76 -10.27 -1.04
C GLY A 319 -10.12 -10.57 -0.40
N GLN A 320 -11.14 -9.75 -0.67
CA GLN A 320 -12.46 -9.91 -0.03
C GLN A 320 -13.23 -11.16 -0.50
N GLU A 321 -12.76 -11.89 -1.51
CA GLU A 321 -13.32 -13.21 -1.81
C GLU A 321 -12.96 -14.24 -0.73
N ARG A 322 -11.92 -13.99 0.07
CA ARG A 322 -11.51 -14.82 1.22
C ARG A 322 -12.28 -14.41 2.47
N LEU A 323 -12.91 -15.37 3.15
CA LEU A 323 -13.69 -15.11 4.37
C LEU A 323 -12.85 -14.52 5.51
N ALA A 324 -11.56 -14.86 5.58
CA ALA A 324 -10.65 -14.32 6.59
C ALA A 324 -10.49 -12.79 6.50
N ASN A 325 -10.69 -12.19 5.33
CA ASN A 325 -10.67 -10.73 5.14
C ASN A 325 -12.05 -10.07 5.35
N ARG A 326 -13.03 -10.84 5.85
CA ARG A 326 -14.42 -10.43 6.05
C ARG A 326 -14.88 -10.67 7.49
N PRO A 327 -14.28 -9.96 8.46
CA PRO A 327 -14.45 -10.29 9.87
C PRO A 327 -15.88 -10.05 10.39
N PHE A 328 -16.66 -9.13 9.81
CA PHE A 328 -18.06 -8.92 10.19
C PHE A 328 -18.98 -9.99 9.59
N ALA A 329 -18.74 -10.41 8.35
CA ALA A 329 -19.47 -11.53 7.77
C ALA A 329 -19.22 -12.88 8.49
N GLN A 330 -18.14 -12.98 9.27
CA GLN A 330 -17.90 -14.11 10.16
C GLN A 330 -18.69 -14.05 11.48
N LEU A 331 -19.20 -12.87 11.84
CA LEU A 331 -19.89 -12.60 13.11
C LEU A 331 -21.40 -12.56 12.96
N PHE A 332 -21.88 -12.06 11.82
CA PHE A 332 -23.28 -11.75 11.56
C PHE A 332 -23.73 -12.30 10.20
N ALA A 333 -24.96 -12.78 10.13
CA ALA A 333 -25.63 -13.14 8.89
C ALA A 333 -26.24 -11.91 8.20
N ALA A 334 -26.34 -11.94 6.87
CA ALA A 334 -26.95 -10.84 6.12
C ALA A 334 -28.42 -10.58 6.53
N SER A 335 -29.17 -11.64 6.90
CA SER A 335 -30.56 -11.54 7.36
C SER A 335 -30.74 -10.71 8.64
N GLU A 336 -29.66 -10.41 9.36
CA GLU A 336 -29.67 -9.58 10.56
C GLU A 336 -29.60 -8.07 10.27
N TRP A 337 -29.51 -7.70 8.99
CA TRP A 337 -29.35 -6.32 8.53
C TRP A 337 -30.51 -5.91 7.63
N GLN A 338 -30.73 -4.60 7.57
CA GLN A 338 -31.71 -3.96 6.70
C GLN A 338 -30.96 -3.08 5.71
N ALA A 339 -31.49 -2.97 4.49
CA ALA A 339 -31.03 -1.95 3.56
C ALA A 339 -31.33 -0.56 4.14
N MET A 340 -30.51 0.42 3.79
CA MET A 340 -30.83 1.82 4.00
C MET A 340 -31.19 2.45 2.65
N PRO A 341 -32.48 2.74 2.42
CA PRO A 341 -32.90 3.56 1.30
C PRO A 341 -32.11 4.87 1.29
N ASP A 342 -31.77 5.37 0.10
CA ASP A 342 -31.03 6.63 -0.13
C ASP A 342 -29.56 6.66 0.36
N SER A 343 -29.04 5.55 0.89
CA SER A 343 -27.61 5.40 1.17
C SER A 343 -26.80 5.29 -0.12
N ARG A 344 -25.55 5.77 -0.08
CA ARG A 344 -24.62 5.68 -1.21
C ARG A 344 -24.09 4.26 -1.42
N THR A 345 -24.01 3.46 -0.35
CA THR A 345 -23.35 2.13 -0.34
C THR A 345 -24.10 1.04 0.43
N LEU A 346 -25.17 1.35 1.17
CA LEU A 346 -25.86 0.41 2.07
C LEU A 346 -27.21 -0.07 1.52
N GLN A 347 -27.28 -0.28 0.19
CA GLN A 347 -28.53 -0.53 -0.54
C GLN A 347 -29.12 -1.94 -0.35
N SER A 348 -28.40 -2.84 0.31
CA SER A 348 -28.87 -4.18 0.66
C SER A 348 -28.26 -4.66 1.99
N PRO A 349 -28.85 -5.67 2.66
CA PRO A 349 -28.26 -6.25 3.86
C PRO A 349 -26.83 -6.79 3.65
N GLN A 350 -26.53 -7.31 2.45
CA GLN A 350 -25.20 -7.75 2.07
C GLN A 350 -24.24 -6.58 1.89
N ALA A 351 -24.71 -5.45 1.35
CA ALA A 351 -23.91 -4.25 1.18
C ALA A 351 -23.49 -3.64 2.52
N VAL A 352 -24.36 -3.71 3.55
CA VAL A 352 -24.00 -3.32 4.93
C VAL A 352 -22.82 -4.13 5.45
N LEU A 353 -22.90 -5.47 5.35
CA LEU A 353 -21.80 -6.34 5.78
C LEU A 353 -20.53 -6.09 4.96
N ARG A 354 -20.64 -5.92 3.64
CA ARG A 354 -19.50 -5.61 2.77
C ARG A 354 -18.82 -4.31 3.20
N ARG A 355 -19.59 -3.26 3.48
CA ARG A 355 -19.05 -1.98 3.92
C ARG A 355 -18.36 -2.07 5.28
N LEU A 356 -18.92 -2.85 6.21
CA LEU A 356 -18.28 -3.13 7.50
C LEU A 356 -16.96 -3.89 7.32
N ASP A 357 -16.96 -4.95 6.50
CA ASP A 357 -15.76 -5.72 6.17
C ASP A 357 -14.69 -4.80 5.53
N ASP A 358 -15.07 -3.94 4.59
CA ASP A 358 -14.19 -2.97 3.90
C ASP A 358 -13.57 -1.94 4.85
N LEU A 359 -14.26 -1.56 5.94
CA LEU A 359 -13.72 -0.65 6.96
C LEU A 359 -12.78 -1.33 7.96
N SER A 360 -12.78 -2.66 8.05
CA SER A 360 -11.82 -3.37 8.90
C SER A 360 -10.40 -3.30 8.31
N CYS A 361 -9.37 -3.38 9.16
CA CYS A 361 -7.98 -3.42 8.70
C CYS A 361 -7.75 -4.59 7.74
N ALA A 362 -8.28 -5.79 8.02
CA ALA A 362 -8.08 -6.95 7.15
C ALA A 362 -8.77 -6.81 5.78
N GLY A 363 -9.97 -6.23 5.74
CA GLY A 363 -10.72 -5.99 4.51
C GLY A 363 -10.09 -4.88 3.67
N CYS A 364 -9.90 -3.68 4.25
CA CYS A 364 -9.26 -2.54 3.59
C CYS A 364 -7.88 -2.89 3.02
N HIS A 365 -7.08 -3.63 3.80
CA HIS A 365 -5.75 -4.07 3.40
C HIS A 365 -5.74 -4.96 2.15
N GLN A 366 -6.84 -5.62 1.79
CA GLN A 366 -6.87 -6.46 0.57
C GLN A 366 -7.72 -5.91 -0.55
N SER A 367 -8.77 -5.15 -0.24
CA SER A 367 -9.60 -4.54 -1.27
C SER A 367 -9.00 -3.25 -1.82
N ARG A 368 -8.04 -2.65 -1.10
CA ARG A 368 -7.38 -1.41 -1.49
C ARG A 368 -5.88 -1.54 -1.65
N ALA A 369 -5.31 -2.75 -1.64
CA ALA A 369 -3.87 -2.97 -1.73
C ALA A 369 -3.50 -4.16 -2.62
N VAL A 370 -2.31 -4.10 -3.21
CA VAL A 370 -1.74 -5.23 -3.96
C VAL A 370 -1.03 -6.15 -2.99
N ALA A 371 -1.58 -7.35 -2.78
CA ALA A 371 -1.05 -8.33 -1.82
C ALA A 371 -0.76 -7.68 -0.46
N GLY A 372 -1.67 -6.84 0.03
CA GLY A 372 -1.51 -6.16 1.32
C GLY A 372 -0.68 -4.88 1.35
N PHE A 373 0.01 -4.54 0.27
CA PHE A 373 0.86 -3.35 0.26
C PHE A 373 0.25 -2.24 -0.60
N HIS A 374 0.06 -1.08 0.02
CA HIS A 374 -0.45 0.11 -0.67
C HIS A 374 0.68 0.98 -1.22
N LEU A 375 1.73 1.12 -0.41
CA LEU A 375 2.92 1.93 -0.66
C LEU A 375 4.16 1.09 -0.39
N LEU A 376 4.97 0.93 -1.42
CA LEU A 376 6.14 0.06 -1.48
C LEU A 376 7.45 0.85 -1.50
N GLY A 377 7.42 2.05 -2.08
CA GLY A 377 8.58 2.88 -2.39
C GLY A 377 9.27 2.44 -3.69
N VAL A 378 9.97 3.36 -4.36
CA VAL A 378 10.90 3.01 -5.44
C VAL A 378 12.28 2.74 -4.85
N ASP A 379 13.01 1.78 -5.38
CA ASP A 379 14.35 1.43 -4.92
C ASP A 379 15.34 2.60 -5.13
N ARG A 380 16.19 2.89 -4.14
CA ARG A 380 17.21 3.95 -4.22
C ARG A 380 18.26 3.59 -5.28
N ARG A 381 18.22 4.25 -6.45
CA ARG A 381 19.24 4.12 -7.50
C ARG A 381 20.62 4.53 -6.98
N GLY A 382 21.66 3.80 -7.35
CA GLY A 382 23.05 4.06 -6.91
C GLY A 382 23.38 3.67 -5.46
N ALA A 383 22.39 3.55 -4.57
CA ALA A 383 22.59 3.06 -3.20
C ALA A 383 22.49 1.53 -3.09
N SER A 384 21.66 0.88 -3.93
CA SER A 384 21.62 -0.58 -4.04
C SER A 384 22.67 -1.08 -5.01
N ARG A 385 23.57 -1.96 -4.54
CA ARG A 385 24.54 -2.68 -5.39
C ARG A 385 23.88 -3.64 -6.39
N THR A 386 22.57 -3.88 -6.26
CA THR A 386 21.82 -4.85 -7.06
C THR A 386 20.49 -4.24 -7.54
N PHE A 387 20.53 -3.10 -8.23
CA PHE A 387 19.41 -2.75 -9.11
C PHE A 387 19.38 -3.77 -10.24
N THR A 388 18.51 -4.76 -10.11
CA THR A 388 18.28 -5.77 -11.15
C THR A 388 16.94 -5.45 -11.80
N VAL A 389 16.97 -5.10 -13.08
CA VAL A 389 15.77 -4.93 -13.90
C VAL A 389 14.91 -6.20 -13.78
N GLY A 390 13.59 -6.04 -13.64
CA GLY A 390 12.67 -7.14 -13.32
C GLY A 390 12.55 -7.48 -11.83
N ASN A 391 13.37 -6.86 -10.96
CA ASN A 391 13.27 -6.97 -9.50
C ASN A 391 13.23 -5.60 -8.77
N ALA A 392 13.09 -4.52 -9.53
CA ALA A 392 12.89 -3.17 -9.03
C ALA A 392 11.48 -2.69 -9.36
N LEU A 393 10.94 -1.78 -8.56
CA LEU A 393 9.64 -1.17 -8.82
C LEU A 393 9.77 0.02 -9.77
N ALA A 394 8.87 0.10 -10.76
CA ALA A 394 8.74 1.29 -11.61
C ALA A 394 7.83 2.34 -10.96
N LEU A 395 6.83 1.89 -10.18
CA LEU A 395 5.94 2.76 -9.42
C LEU A 395 6.01 2.43 -7.92
N PRO A 396 5.93 3.43 -7.04
CA PRO A 396 6.07 3.23 -5.60
C PRO A 396 4.85 2.57 -4.95
N HIS A 397 3.73 2.39 -5.66
CA HIS A 397 2.45 2.06 -5.03
C HIS A 397 1.57 1.15 -5.90
N SER A 398 0.57 0.52 -5.27
CA SER A 398 -0.47 -0.28 -5.94
C SER A 398 -1.38 0.56 -6.86
N PRO A 399 -2.11 -0.06 -7.81
CA PRO A 399 -3.23 0.56 -8.54
C PRO A 399 -4.27 1.19 -7.61
N HIS A 400 -4.69 0.47 -6.57
CA HIS A 400 -5.66 0.98 -5.60
C HIS A 400 -5.20 2.27 -4.88
N MET A 401 -3.90 2.40 -4.58
CA MET A 401 -3.38 3.63 -3.98
C MET A 401 -3.48 4.80 -4.98
N GLN A 402 -3.37 4.56 -6.29
CA GLN A 402 -3.55 5.58 -7.33
C GLN A 402 -4.99 6.11 -7.33
N ASP A 403 -5.97 5.22 -7.30
CA ASP A 403 -7.39 5.60 -7.22
C ASP A 403 -7.68 6.39 -5.93
N GLU A 404 -7.09 5.96 -4.82
CA GLU A 404 -7.18 6.69 -3.55
C GLU A 404 -6.50 8.06 -3.61
N LEU A 405 -5.41 8.23 -4.35
CA LEU A 405 -4.77 9.54 -4.52
C LEU A 405 -5.69 10.50 -5.28
N ALA A 406 -6.38 10.03 -6.32
CA ALA A 406 -7.35 10.84 -7.07
C ALA A 406 -8.48 11.35 -6.17
N ARG A 407 -9.09 10.47 -5.35
CA ARG A 407 -10.10 10.88 -4.36
C ARG A 407 -9.53 11.88 -3.35
N ARG A 408 -8.34 11.60 -2.79
CA ARG A 408 -7.70 12.48 -1.81
C ARG A 408 -7.40 13.86 -2.37
N ALA A 409 -7.03 13.96 -3.64
CA ALA A 409 -6.82 15.24 -4.32
C ALA A 409 -8.05 16.13 -4.21
N THR A 410 -9.23 15.56 -4.49
CA THR A 410 -10.51 16.27 -4.40
C THR A 410 -10.76 16.77 -2.98
N TYR A 411 -10.57 15.92 -1.96
CA TYR A 411 -10.77 16.30 -0.56
C TYR A 411 -9.80 17.41 -0.12
N VAL A 412 -8.50 17.26 -0.39
CA VAL A 412 -7.47 18.21 0.07
C VAL A 412 -7.58 19.54 -0.66
N ARG A 413 -7.91 19.54 -1.96
CA ARG A 413 -8.17 20.78 -2.71
C ARG A 413 -9.41 21.50 -2.17
N ALA A 414 -10.49 20.76 -1.88
CA ALA A 414 -11.68 21.35 -1.27
C ALA A 414 -11.39 21.93 0.13
N ALA A 415 -10.48 21.33 0.90
CA ALA A 415 -10.11 21.83 2.22
C ALA A 415 -9.44 23.22 2.21
N LEU A 416 -8.98 23.71 1.05
CA LEU A 416 -8.44 25.07 0.91
C LEU A 416 -9.52 26.15 1.07
N THR A 417 -10.78 25.85 0.75
CA THR A 417 -11.88 26.82 0.67
C THR A 417 -13.15 26.39 1.40
N THR A 418 -13.31 25.09 1.66
CA THR A 418 -14.51 24.50 2.27
C THR A 418 -14.19 24.07 3.70
N PRO A 419 -14.88 24.63 4.73
CA PRO A 419 -14.58 24.32 6.13
C PRO A 419 -14.64 22.84 6.49
N ARG A 420 -15.55 22.07 5.87
CA ARG A 420 -15.69 20.61 6.04
C ARG A 420 -15.98 19.97 4.68
N PRO A 421 -14.96 19.51 3.94
CA PRO A 421 -15.17 18.77 2.70
C PRO A 421 -15.90 17.44 2.95
N ASP A 422 -16.61 16.93 1.93
CA ASP A 422 -17.29 15.62 2.00
C ASP A 422 -16.25 14.50 2.24
N PRO A 423 -16.31 13.77 3.37
CA PRO A 423 -15.36 12.72 3.68
C PRO A 423 -15.65 11.40 2.94
N PHE A 424 -16.74 11.34 2.17
CA PHE A 424 -17.19 10.11 1.53
C PHE A 424 -16.07 9.40 0.77
N ARG A 425 -15.97 8.11 1.03
CA ARG A 425 -15.05 7.20 0.37
C ARG A 425 -15.85 6.06 -0.26
N PRO A 426 -15.75 5.80 -1.57
CA PRO A 426 -16.51 4.71 -2.20
C PRO A 426 -16.10 3.34 -1.66
N LEU A 427 -16.81 2.29 -2.06
CA LEU A 427 -16.34 0.91 -1.86
C LEU A 427 -15.03 0.68 -2.62
N ALA A 428 -14.24 -0.25 -2.12
CA ALA A 428 -12.93 -0.59 -2.65
C ALA A 428 -12.94 -1.32 -3.98
N GLU A 429 -13.87 -2.24 -4.10
CA GLU A 429 -14.24 -2.87 -5.35
C GLU A 429 -15.69 -2.45 -5.64
N PRO A 430 -16.07 -2.15 -6.89
CA PRO A 430 -17.46 -1.86 -7.25
C PRO A 430 -18.41 -2.99 -6.86
N ASP A 431 -19.71 -2.68 -6.70
CA ASP A 431 -20.77 -3.69 -6.49
C ASP A 431 -21.01 -4.56 -7.73
N ASP A 432 -20.83 -3.99 -8.91
CA ASP A 432 -20.93 -4.69 -10.19
C ASP A 432 -19.54 -5.04 -10.72
N VAL A 433 -19.16 -6.30 -10.58
CA VAL A 433 -18.07 -6.93 -11.36
C VAL A 433 -18.62 -7.50 -12.68
N THR A 434 -19.81 -7.07 -13.10
CA THR A 434 -20.39 -7.34 -14.42
C THR A 434 -19.69 -6.48 -15.48
N ALA A 435 -18.40 -6.71 -15.65
CA ALA A 435 -17.65 -6.26 -16.81
C ALA A 435 -16.73 -7.38 -17.27
N MET A 436 -17.31 -8.34 -18.00
CA MET A 436 -16.81 -8.87 -19.27
C MET A 436 -17.60 -10.14 -19.66
N THR A 437 -18.90 -9.98 -19.90
CA THR A 437 -19.56 -10.74 -20.97
C THR A 437 -19.48 -9.91 -22.24
N SER A 438 -18.27 -9.67 -22.73
CA SER A 438 -18.07 -9.36 -24.14
C SER A 438 -17.28 -10.50 -24.74
N SER A 439 -17.72 -10.96 -25.90
CA SER A 439 -17.07 -11.99 -26.73
C SER A 439 -15.71 -11.54 -27.29
N ALA A 440 -15.02 -10.63 -26.62
CA ALA A 440 -13.73 -10.10 -27.03
C ALA A 440 -12.62 -11.00 -26.47
N THR A 441 -11.69 -11.39 -27.33
CA THR A 441 -10.43 -12.01 -26.92
C THR A 441 -9.73 -11.14 -25.87
N ALA A 442 -9.19 -11.78 -24.83
CA ALA A 442 -8.48 -11.08 -23.76
C ALA A 442 -7.13 -10.57 -24.30
N THR A 443 -6.87 -9.27 -24.16
CA THR A 443 -5.63 -8.62 -24.61
C THR A 443 -4.47 -8.88 -23.63
N VAL A 444 -3.25 -8.50 -23.99
CA VAL A 444 -2.07 -8.63 -23.11
C VAL A 444 -2.34 -8.02 -21.73
N GLY A 445 -2.08 -8.81 -20.68
CA GLY A 445 -2.33 -8.46 -19.28
C GLY A 445 -3.74 -8.75 -18.76
N ALA A 446 -4.71 -9.07 -19.61
CA ALA A 446 -6.07 -9.38 -19.16
C ALA A 446 -6.14 -10.76 -18.48
N SER A 447 -7.13 -10.91 -17.59
CA SER A 447 -7.44 -12.19 -16.91
C SER A 447 -7.89 -13.23 -17.93
N CYS A 448 -7.36 -14.45 -17.83
CA CYS A 448 -7.66 -15.54 -18.75
C CYS A 448 -8.01 -16.86 -18.07
N GLU A 449 -7.86 -16.95 -16.74
CA GLU A 449 -8.23 -18.10 -15.93
C GLU A 449 -9.17 -17.67 -14.78
N PRO A 450 -10.43 -17.31 -15.10
CA PRO A 450 -11.41 -16.97 -14.07
C PRO A 450 -11.63 -18.16 -13.13
N SER A 451 -11.91 -17.86 -11.86
CA SER A 451 -12.18 -18.88 -10.85
C SER A 451 -13.08 -18.36 -9.74
N ARG A 452 -13.79 -19.27 -9.09
CA ARG A 452 -14.64 -18.99 -7.93
C ARG A 452 -13.98 -19.53 -6.66
N ILE A 453 -13.96 -18.73 -5.59
CA ILE A 453 -13.41 -19.16 -4.30
C ILE A 453 -14.47 -19.90 -3.49
N THR A 454 -14.18 -21.15 -3.13
CA THR A 454 -14.86 -21.88 -2.05
C THR A 454 -14.20 -21.50 -0.73
N ARG A 455 -14.99 -20.85 0.13
CA ARG A 455 -14.52 -20.28 1.40
C ARG A 455 -14.57 -21.29 2.53
N SER A 456 -13.65 -21.17 3.47
CA SER A 456 -13.60 -21.89 4.75
C SER A 456 -13.36 -20.93 5.90
N ALA A 457 -13.76 -21.33 7.11
CA ALA A 457 -13.39 -20.61 8.34
C ALA A 457 -11.87 -20.67 8.60
N ASN A 458 -11.21 -21.74 8.15
CA ASN A 458 -9.76 -21.81 8.10
C ASN A 458 -9.29 -21.44 6.69
N PRO A 459 -8.62 -20.29 6.48
CA PRO A 459 -8.26 -19.84 5.14
C PRO A 459 -7.27 -20.76 4.43
N TRP A 460 -6.58 -21.65 5.15
CA TRP A 460 -5.71 -22.68 4.56
C TRP A 460 -6.49 -23.71 3.74
N LEU A 461 -7.77 -23.88 4.04
CA LEU A 461 -8.67 -24.81 3.38
C LEU A 461 -9.49 -24.18 2.25
N ASP A 462 -9.32 -22.88 2.00
CA ASP A 462 -9.94 -22.23 0.83
C ASP A 462 -9.47 -22.92 -0.46
N ARG A 463 -10.36 -22.97 -1.46
CA ARG A 463 -10.08 -23.55 -2.79
C ARG A 463 -10.56 -22.62 -3.89
N ALA A 464 -9.88 -22.64 -5.03
CA ALA A 464 -10.36 -22.01 -6.25
C ALA A 464 -10.88 -23.07 -7.23
N GLU A 465 -12.17 -22.97 -7.55
CA GLU A 465 -12.78 -23.72 -8.64
C GLU A 465 -12.53 -22.98 -9.96
N LYS A 466 -11.85 -23.64 -10.90
CA LYS A 466 -11.54 -23.05 -12.20
C LYS A 466 -12.80 -22.96 -13.06
N LEU A 467 -13.01 -21.81 -13.67
CA LEU A 467 -14.04 -21.60 -14.69
C LEU A 467 -13.41 -21.74 -16.10
N PRO A 468 -14.22 -21.84 -17.17
CA PRO A 468 -13.70 -21.90 -18.54
C PRO A 468 -12.74 -20.74 -18.84
N ARG A 469 -11.60 -21.07 -19.44
CA ARG A 469 -10.58 -20.08 -19.78
C ARG A 469 -11.06 -19.16 -20.90
N ILE A 470 -10.57 -17.93 -20.86
CA ILE A 470 -10.78 -16.92 -21.91
C ILE A 470 -9.59 -17.00 -22.86
N ALA A 471 -9.86 -17.03 -24.17
CA ALA A 471 -8.81 -17.04 -25.18
C ALA A 471 -8.07 -15.70 -25.22
N CYS A 472 -6.74 -15.78 -25.32
CA CYS A 472 -5.88 -14.61 -25.46
C CYS A 472 -5.78 -14.19 -26.93
N GLU A 473 -5.72 -12.87 -27.17
CA GLU A 473 -5.55 -12.31 -28.51
C GLU A 473 -4.15 -12.64 -29.07
N GLY A 474 -4.10 -13.13 -30.31
CA GLY A 474 -2.86 -13.48 -31.02
C GLY A 474 -2.55 -14.98 -31.03
N THR A 475 -2.10 -15.50 -32.17
CA THR A 475 -1.88 -16.94 -32.39
C THR A 475 -0.77 -17.55 -31.54
N ALA A 476 0.21 -16.74 -31.14
CA ALA A 476 1.32 -17.14 -30.26
C ALA A 476 1.09 -16.76 -28.79
N SER A 477 -0.07 -16.17 -28.47
CA SER A 477 -0.39 -15.76 -27.10
C SER A 477 -0.84 -16.95 -26.26
N VAL A 478 -0.48 -16.91 -24.98
CA VAL A 478 -0.78 -17.95 -23.99
C VAL A 478 -1.41 -17.33 -22.75
N CYS A 479 -2.20 -18.12 -22.03
CA CYS A 479 -2.65 -17.79 -20.70
C CYS A 479 -1.61 -18.25 -19.67
N GLU A 480 -0.84 -17.32 -19.11
CA GLU A 480 0.00 -17.59 -17.93
C GLU A 480 -0.92 -17.90 -16.76
N THR A 481 -0.82 -19.09 -16.17
CA THR A 481 -1.87 -19.62 -15.28
C THR A 481 -1.63 -19.31 -13.80
N THR A 482 -2.69 -19.44 -13.00
CA THR A 482 -2.66 -19.35 -11.54
C THR A 482 -1.64 -20.32 -10.95
N SER A 483 -1.55 -21.53 -11.49
CA SER A 483 -0.63 -22.57 -10.98
C SER A 483 0.85 -22.21 -11.10
N VAL A 484 1.21 -21.29 -12.01
CA VAL A 484 2.59 -20.81 -12.18
C VAL A 484 2.82 -19.43 -11.57
N GLY A 485 1.90 -18.95 -10.72
CA GLY A 485 2.06 -17.72 -9.95
C GLY A 485 1.43 -16.47 -10.58
N PHE A 486 0.49 -16.62 -11.52
CA PHE A 486 -0.32 -15.54 -12.08
C PHE A 486 -1.77 -15.66 -11.62
N PRO A 487 -2.15 -15.09 -10.46
CA PRO A 487 -3.53 -15.18 -9.95
C PRO A 487 -4.54 -14.77 -11.03
N GLY A 488 -5.65 -15.50 -11.19
CA GLY A 488 -6.67 -15.24 -12.24
C GLY A 488 -6.19 -15.42 -13.69
N GLY A 489 -4.95 -15.87 -13.87
CA GLY A 489 -4.24 -15.91 -15.13
C GLY A 489 -3.93 -14.53 -15.74
N MET A 490 -3.03 -14.52 -16.70
CA MET A 490 -2.70 -13.34 -17.49
C MET A 490 -2.39 -13.71 -18.94
N CYS A 491 -3.04 -13.05 -19.89
CA CYS A 491 -2.66 -13.16 -21.29
C CYS A 491 -1.28 -12.56 -21.54
N SER A 492 -0.39 -13.36 -22.12
CA SER A 492 0.96 -12.98 -22.52
C SER A 492 1.29 -13.59 -23.88
N GLY A 493 2.39 -13.16 -24.50
CA GLY A 493 2.86 -13.70 -25.78
C GLY A 493 4.37 -13.52 -25.93
N PRO A 494 4.91 -13.78 -27.14
CA PRO A 494 6.32 -13.50 -27.44
C PRO A 494 6.63 -12.02 -27.21
N CYS A 495 7.76 -11.72 -26.58
CA CYS A 495 8.20 -10.35 -26.31
C CYS A 495 8.13 -9.49 -27.59
N ASN A 496 7.41 -8.37 -27.50
CA ASN A 496 7.24 -7.40 -28.57
C ASN A 496 7.43 -5.99 -28.01
N PRO A 497 8.59 -5.33 -28.23
CA PRO A 497 8.84 -3.98 -27.73
C PRO A 497 8.01 -2.91 -28.44
N LEU A 498 7.34 -3.25 -29.56
CA LEU A 498 6.49 -2.37 -30.35
C LEU A 498 5.00 -2.51 -30.03
N ASP A 499 4.63 -3.40 -29.10
CA ASP A 499 3.25 -3.50 -28.65
C ASP A 499 2.82 -2.19 -27.97
N LYS A 500 1.68 -1.63 -28.40
CA LYS A 500 1.16 -0.36 -27.84
C LYS A 500 0.70 -0.51 -26.39
N ASN A 501 0.23 -1.70 -26.03
CA ASN A 501 -0.31 -2.02 -24.71
C ASN A 501 0.62 -2.96 -23.92
N GLY A 502 1.65 -3.49 -24.57
CA GLY A 502 2.63 -4.42 -24.02
C GLY A 502 4.03 -3.82 -23.90
N THR A 503 4.91 -4.54 -23.22
CA THR A 503 6.36 -4.33 -23.17
C THR A 503 7.04 -5.65 -22.83
N CYS A 504 8.31 -5.78 -23.21
CA CYS A 504 9.09 -6.95 -22.87
C CYS A 504 9.45 -6.95 -21.38
N GLY A 505 9.09 -8.01 -20.68
CA GLY A 505 9.53 -8.26 -19.31
C GLY A 505 9.93 -9.71 -19.09
N GLY A 506 10.61 -9.96 -17.96
CA GLY A 506 11.06 -11.29 -17.57
C GLY A 506 9.98 -12.04 -16.80
N ILE A 507 9.61 -13.22 -17.27
CA ILE A 507 8.75 -14.18 -16.56
C ILE A 507 9.64 -15.27 -15.98
N ALA A 508 9.63 -15.44 -14.65
CA ALA A 508 10.44 -16.47 -14.00
C ALA A 508 9.92 -17.88 -14.34
N ILE A 509 10.84 -18.78 -14.69
CA ILE A 509 10.59 -20.20 -14.86
C ILE A 509 10.58 -20.80 -13.45
N LEU A 510 9.38 -20.88 -12.87
CA LEU A 510 9.15 -21.07 -11.43
C LEU A 510 9.98 -22.20 -10.79
N SER A 511 10.02 -23.38 -11.42
CA SER A 511 10.74 -24.54 -10.88
C SER A 511 12.24 -24.28 -10.80
N ASP A 512 12.87 -23.96 -11.93
CA ASP A 512 14.32 -23.77 -12.03
C ASP A 512 14.78 -22.56 -11.22
N PHE A 513 13.99 -21.49 -11.23
CA PHE A 513 14.25 -20.30 -10.45
C PHE A 513 14.24 -20.61 -8.94
N ASN A 514 13.23 -21.34 -8.45
CA ASN A 514 13.15 -21.73 -7.04
C ASN A 514 14.26 -22.71 -6.65
N GLN A 515 14.66 -23.63 -7.54
CA GLN A 515 15.78 -24.55 -7.30
C GLN A 515 17.12 -23.79 -7.21
N CYS A 516 17.34 -22.82 -8.10
CA CYS A 516 18.51 -21.94 -8.06
C CYS A 516 18.61 -21.19 -6.72
N LEU A 517 17.48 -20.62 -6.26
CA LEU A 517 17.42 -19.95 -4.96
C LEU A 517 17.59 -20.92 -3.78
N ALA A 518 17.04 -22.13 -3.87
CA ALA A 518 17.22 -23.17 -2.85
C ALA A 518 18.67 -23.68 -2.75
N ALA A 519 19.45 -23.52 -3.83
CA ALA A 519 20.88 -23.77 -3.86
C ALA A 519 21.73 -22.57 -3.39
N ASN A 520 21.12 -21.54 -2.80
CA ASN A 520 21.76 -20.32 -2.31
C ASN A 520 22.59 -19.58 -3.38
N LYS A 521 22.17 -19.66 -4.65
CA LYS A 521 22.79 -18.87 -5.72
C LYS A 521 22.37 -17.40 -5.62
N PRO A 522 23.21 -16.45 -6.05
CA PRO A 522 22.84 -15.03 -6.06
C PRO A 522 21.54 -14.78 -6.82
N PHE A 523 20.63 -13.99 -6.25
CA PHE A 523 19.32 -13.72 -6.85
C PHE A 523 19.42 -13.21 -8.30
N GLY A 524 20.35 -12.30 -8.58
CA GLY A 524 20.58 -11.79 -9.94
C GLY A 524 21.01 -12.87 -10.93
N GLU A 525 21.79 -13.88 -10.49
CA GLU A 525 22.14 -15.04 -11.32
C GLU A 525 20.89 -15.88 -11.61
N CYS A 526 20.08 -16.16 -10.59
CA CYS A 526 18.84 -16.92 -10.78
C CYS A 526 17.87 -16.20 -11.72
N LEU A 527 17.75 -14.88 -11.59
CA LEU A 527 16.87 -14.08 -12.46
C LEU A 527 17.39 -14.08 -13.90
N ALA A 528 18.69 -13.87 -14.10
CA ALA A 528 19.29 -13.84 -15.44
C ALA A 528 19.20 -15.19 -16.17
N ARG A 529 19.32 -16.32 -15.45
CA ARG A 529 19.35 -17.66 -16.05
C ARG A 529 17.99 -18.34 -16.16
N HIS A 530 17.07 -18.02 -15.25
CA HIS A 530 15.80 -18.73 -15.11
C HIS A 530 14.59 -17.80 -15.29
N THR A 531 14.73 -16.80 -16.16
CA THR A 531 13.60 -16.03 -16.70
C THR A 531 13.54 -16.18 -18.21
N ARG A 532 12.33 -16.11 -18.76
CA ARG A 532 12.10 -15.99 -20.20
C ARG A 532 11.49 -14.64 -20.54
N PRO A 533 11.83 -14.04 -21.69
CA PRO A 533 11.17 -12.83 -22.13
C PRO A 533 9.72 -13.14 -22.51
N GLY A 534 8.80 -12.27 -22.11
CA GLY A 534 7.39 -12.32 -22.47
C GLY A 534 6.85 -10.92 -22.71
N ASN A 535 5.82 -10.83 -23.54
CA ASN A 535 5.06 -9.59 -23.71
C ASN A 535 4.08 -9.45 -22.54
N LEU A 536 4.32 -8.43 -21.73
CA LEU A 536 3.58 -8.13 -20.50
C LEU A 536 2.89 -6.78 -20.66
N ARG A 537 1.77 -6.57 -19.97
CA ARG A 537 1.08 -5.27 -20.03
C ARG A 537 2.00 -4.16 -19.54
N SER A 538 2.12 -3.11 -20.35
CA SER A 538 2.81 -1.87 -19.97
C SER A 538 2.09 -1.19 -18.81
N CYS A 539 2.86 -0.53 -17.94
CA CYS A 539 2.31 0.25 -16.85
C CYS A 539 3.01 1.58 -16.62
N SER A 540 2.24 2.53 -16.07
CA SER A 540 2.70 3.83 -15.57
C SER A 540 1.68 4.36 -14.55
N ALA A 541 1.93 5.54 -13.97
CA ALA A 541 0.95 6.20 -13.10
C ALA A 541 -0.37 6.57 -13.81
N GLN A 542 -0.39 6.60 -15.15
CA GLN A 542 -1.59 6.84 -15.96
C GLN A 542 -2.17 5.54 -16.55
N GLN A 543 -1.41 4.45 -16.48
CA GLN A 543 -1.78 3.14 -16.99
C GLN A 543 -1.53 2.10 -15.89
N PRO A 544 -2.39 2.04 -14.85
CA PRO A 544 -2.20 1.11 -13.75
C PRO A 544 -2.28 -0.35 -14.22
N CYS A 545 -1.63 -1.22 -13.45
CA CYS A 545 -1.82 -2.65 -13.56
C CYS A 545 -3.19 -3.08 -13.04
N ARG A 546 -3.54 -4.35 -13.27
CA ARG A 546 -4.66 -4.99 -12.56
C ARG A 546 -4.40 -5.00 -11.05
N ASP A 547 -5.46 -4.99 -10.26
CA ASP A 547 -5.46 -4.84 -8.80
C ASP A 547 -4.59 -5.85 -8.02
N ASP A 548 -4.33 -7.02 -8.60
CA ASP A 548 -3.49 -8.07 -8.04
C ASP A 548 -2.04 -8.07 -8.60
N TYR A 549 -1.65 -7.05 -9.36
CA TYR A 549 -0.36 -6.90 -10.04
C TYR A 549 0.33 -5.60 -9.61
N ILE A 550 1.65 -5.57 -9.78
CA ILE A 550 2.47 -4.39 -9.51
C ILE A 550 3.27 -3.99 -10.75
N CYS A 551 3.57 -2.69 -10.85
CA CYS A 551 4.38 -2.15 -11.93
C CYS A 551 5.87 -2.30 -11.60
N ALA A 552 6.52 -3.30 -12.20
CA ALA A 552 7.94 -3.53 -12.06
C ALA A 552 8.73 -2.88 -13.18
N GLN A 553 9.94 -2.41 -12.89
CA GLN A 553 10.84 -1.85 -13.89
C GLN A 553 11.16 -2.92 -14.94
N ALA A 554 10.88 -2.58 -16.20
CA ALA A 554 11.20 -3.39 -17.37
C ALA A 554 12.43 -2.83 -18.10
N GLU A 555 13.12 -3.69 -18.84
CA GLU A 555 14.33 -3.35 -19.58
C GLU A 555 14.01 -2.39 -20.72
N GLY A 556 14.86 -1.38 -20.92
CA GLY A 556 14.66 -0.36 -21.96
C GLY A 556 13.50 0.61 -21.70
N GLN A 557 12.76 0.49 -20.58
CA GLN A 557 11.71 1.44 -20.21
C GLN A 557 12.29 2.61 -19.39
N PRO A 558 11.79 3.83 -19.58
CA PRO A 558 12.18 4.97 -18.75
C PRO A 558 11.64 4.81 -17.31
N GLU A 559 12.10 5.69 -16.42
CA GLU A 559 11.60 5.74 -15.04
C GLU A 559 10.08 6.01 -15.00
N GLY A 560 9.39 5.40 -14.03
CA GLY A 560 7.94 5.49 -13.92
C GLY A 560 7.17 4.65 -14.93
N ARG A 561 7.86 3.89 -15.80
CA ARG A 561 7.26 2.95 -16.76
C ARG A 561 7.85 1.55 -16.59
N GLY A 562 7.01 0.55 -16.80
CA GLY A 562 7.41 -0.82 -16.56
C GLY A 562 6.44 -1.86 -17.12
N ALA A 563 6.56 -3.07 -16.60
CA ALA A 563 5.69 -4.20 -16.91
C ALA A 563 4.86 -4.60 -15.69
N CYS A 564 3.59 -4.93 -15.90
CA CYS A 564 2.74 -5.52 -14.89
C CYS A 564 3.14 -6.97 -14.64
N ILE A 565 3.54 -7.25 -13.39
CA ILE A 565 3.82 -8.61 -12.93
C ILE A 565 3.12 -8.89 -11.61
N PRO A 566 2.79 -10.16 -11.30
CA PRO A 566 2.36 -10.52 -9.97
C PRO A 566 3.43 -10.10 -8.95
N PRO A 567 3.05 -9.48 -7.82
CA PRO A 567 3.99 -9.07 -6.78
C PRO A 567 4.83 -10.24 -6.25
N TYR A 568 4.33 -11.48 -6.39
CA TYR A 568 5.07 -12.70 -6.11
C TYR A 568 6.43 -12.75 -6.83
N PHE A 569 6.60 -12.20 -8.04
CA PHE A 569 7.86 -12.26 -8.78
C PHE A 569 8.94 -11.30 -8.27
N LEU A 570 8.59 -10.31 -7.45
CA LEU A 570 9.54 -9.37 -6.86
C LEU A 570 10.06 -9.89 -5.52
N PHE A 571 11.37 -9.96 -5.39
CA PHE A 571 12.04 -10.42 -4.17
C PHE A 571 11.69 -9.59 -2.94
N GLN A 572 11.61 -8.27 -3.10
CA GLN A 572 11.27 -7.35 -2.00
C GLN A 572 9.88 -7.59 -1.38
N MET A 573 9.06 -8.42 -2.04
CA MET A 573 7.71 -8.80 -1.65
C MET A 573 7.67 -10.22 -1.07
N ARG A 574 8.82 -10.86 -0.80
CA ARG A 574 8.91 -12.24 -0.33
C ARG A 574 9.54 -12.31 1.05
N VAL A 575 8.94 -13.11 1.93
CA VAL A 575 9.50 -13.49 3.25
C VAL A 575 10.51 -14.62 3.15
N ASP A 576 10.70 -15.18 1.96
CA ASP A 576 11.32 -16.48 1.75
C ASP A 576 12.82 -16.54 2.13
N GLY A 577 13.45 -15.40 2.47
CA GLY A 577 14.80 -15.34 3.01
C GLY A 577 15.84 -15.97 2.07
N HIS A 578 16.30 -15.21 1.08
CA HIS A 578 17.32 -15.66 0.12
C HIS A 578 18.76 -15.26 0.53
N SER A 579 19.00 -15.12 1.84
CA SER A 579 20.33 -14.83 2.42
C SER A 579 21.12 -16.09 2.69
#